data_AF-A0A495YAL1-F1
#
_entry.id   AF-A0A495YAL1-F1
#
_cell.length_a   1.000
_cell.length_b   1.000
_cell.length_c   1.000
_cell.angle_alpha   90.00
_cell.angle_beta   90.00
_cell.angle_gamma   90.00
#
_symmetry.space_group_name_H-M   'P 1'
#
loop_
_entity.id
_entity.type
_entity.pdbx_description
1 polymer ?
#
loop_
_entity_poly.entity_id
_entity_poly.type
_entity_poly.pdbx_seq_one_letter_code
_entity_poly.pdbx_strand_id
1 'polypeptide(L)'
;MMPARADATIRQQLEHGAAARPNTTADDFINYKYITSRARQQLLSWGYTDDQIRLIDNSEGFEKGLEVVRRHHTQLQERRYTCQQIAELAALKYTLGLCHAICWYHRALTSPQQPAPDSGMRAGLGLSQDEVVAKARELKRPSAFEDWIKSAMFAAHGYAPDSTKPSIRLGKAQSLPPAPWSPALDELRVLGYPDEILNKIGTRRSYQDAFETMLLYHPEFKALGYTTQQAATMASGNTRVTDIYPVFQRHQALIDLGYERPEITRLATFDALRTLASVQTKHPDLCNPPTNDPKGPPENRPGLGLSRADVVLIAARRGGCLSIECLAYYSEALRAARIPPETLVKLALSPNGKERIRIAARLQPGLSHSEILRQVEQQLEQARSARAPAQSTSQQHPSH
;
A
#
# COMPACT_ATOMS: atom_id res chain seq x y z
N MET A 1 -23.29 80.82 3.74
CA MET A 1 -24.29 79.96 4.42
C MET A 1 -24.32 78.59 3.73
N MET A 2 -24.30 77.52 4.53
CA MET A 2 -24.60 76.11 4.19
C MET A 2 -25.77 75.66 5.10
N PRO A 3 -26.41 74.47 4.95
CA PRO A 3 -26.36 73.45 3.88
C PRO A 3 -27.62 73.60 2.96
N ALA A 4 -28.27 72.64 2.27
CA ALA A 4 -28.18 71.17 2.04
C ALA A 4 -28.59 70.89 0.56
N ARG A 5 -28.26 69.82 -0.17
CA ARG A 5 -28.15 68.35 0.03
C ARG A 5 -29.48 67.54 0.01
N ALA A 6 -29.88 67.07 -1.18
CA ALA A 6 -30.31 65.69 -1.49
C ALA A 6 -30.59 65.47 -3.01
N ASP A 7 -30.57 64.22 -3.47
CA ASP A 7 -31.24 63.65 -4.66
C ASP A 7 -30.90 64.12 -6.10
N ALA A 8 -29.63 63.95 -6.53
CA ALA A 8 -29.28 63.99 -7.97
C ALA A 8 -28.19 63.00 -8.44
N THR A 9 -27.84 61.95 -7.68
CA THR A 9 -26.69 61.06 -7.99
C THR A 9 -27.08 59.57 -8.12
N ILE A 10 -28.17 59.27 -8.84
CA ILE A 10 -28.61 57.88 -9.11
C ILE A 10 -28.78 57.58 -10.62
N ARG A 11 -28.63 58.57 -11.53
CA ARG A 11 -28.91 58.42 -12.97
C ARG A 11 -27.72 58.54 -13.93
N GLN A 12 -26.46 58.42 -13.45
CA GLN A 12 -25.28 58.57 -14.32
C GLN A 12 -24.16 57.55 -14.03
N GLN A 13 -24.52 56.29 -13.73
CA GLN A 13 -23.58 55.16 -13.63
C GLN A 13 -24.11 53.85 -14.25
N LEU A 14 -25.04 53.92 -15.23
CA LEU A 14 -25.68 52.73 -15.83
C LEU A 14 -25.51 52.58 -17.35
N GLU A 15 -24.76 53.46 -18.03
CA GLU A 15 -24.65 53.44 -19.49
C GLU A 15 -23.22 53.57 -20.03
N HIS A 16 -22.27 52.75 -19.53
CA HIS A 16 -21.06 52.36 -20.28
C HIS A 16 -20.52 51.03 -19.77
N GLY A 17 -20.79 49.94 -20.49
CA GLY A 17 -20.43 48.57 -20.08
C GLY A 17 -20.80 47.48 -21.09
N ALA A 18 -20.83 47.79 -22.39
CA ALA A 18 -21.22 46.85 -23.44
C ALA A 18 -20.01 46.21 -24.14
N ALA A 19 -19.29 45.33 -23.44
CA ALA A 19 -18.32 44.39 -24.04
C ALA A 19 -18.04 43.20 -23.10
N ALA A 20 -17.86 42.01 -23.68
CA ALA A 20 -17.49 40.75 -23.02
C ALA A 20 -18.42 40.24 -21.90
N ARG A 21 -19.34 39.32 -22.25
CA ARG A 21 -19.92 38.37 -21.29
C ARG A 21 -19.02 37.13 -21.17
N PRO A 22 -18.41 36.85 -20.01
CA PRO A 22 -18.24 35.49 -19.52
C PRO A 22 -19.47 35.15 -18.67
N ASN A 23 -20.49 34.53 -19.28
CA ASN A 23 -21.54 33.86 -18.50
C ASN A 23 -20.96 32.55 -17.93
N THR A 24 -20.12 32.67 -16.91
CA THR A 24 -19.69 31.56 -16.06
C THR A 24 -20.39 31.74 -14.72
N THR A 25 -21.68 31.41 -14.68
CA THR A 25 -22.46 31.40 -13.42
C THR A 25 -21.81 30.43 -12.44
N ALA A 26 -21.64 30.86 -11.20
CA ALA A 26 -21.11 30.06 -10.10
C ALA A 26 -22.15 29.07 -9.52
N ASP A 27 -22.95 28.46 -10.39
CA ASP A 27 -23.86 27.36 -10.07
C ASP A 27 -23.23 26.03 -10.50
N ASP A 28 -23.62 24.96 -9.82
CA ASP A 28 -23.14 23.59 -10.03
C ASP A 28 -21.62 23.38 -9.79
N PHE A 29 -21.19 23.65 -8.55
CA PHE A 29 -20.25 22.72 -7.91
C PHE A 29 -20.95 21.35 -7.78
N ILE A 30 -20.93 20.56 -8.86
CA ILE A 30 -21.53 19.22 -8.89
C ILE A 30 -20.87 18.38 -7.80
N ASN A 31 -21.59 18.17 -6.70
CA ASN A 31 -21.06 17.55 -5.50
C ASN A 31 -21.15 16.02 -5.65
N TYR A 32 -20.19 15.45 -6.38
CA TYR A 32 -20.06 14.00 -6.53
C TYR A 32 -19.76 13.35 -5.18
N LYS A 33 -20.50 12.28 -4.88
CA LYS A 33 -20.48 11.57 -3.60
C LYS A 33 -19.19 10.75 -3.41
N TYR A 34 -18.61 10.24 -4.49
CA TYR A 34 -17.44 9.35 -4.48
C TYR A 34 -16.40 9.66 -5.58
N ILE A 35 -16.71 10.47 -6.59
CA ILE A 35 -15.78 10.88 -7.66
C ILE A 35 -15.04 12.17 -7.28
N THR A 36 -13.71 12.11 -7.16
CA THR A 36 -12.87 13.30 -6.94
C THR A 36 -12.74 14.17 -8.20
N SER A 37 -12.40 15.45 -8.03
CA SER A 37 -12.16 16.38 -9.16
C SER A 37 -11.15 15.85 -10.19
N ARG A 38 -10.12 15.10 -9.75
CA ARG A 38 -9.14 14.46 -10.63
C ARG A 38 -9.74 13.24 -11.36
N ALA A 39 -10.53 12.42 -10.68
CA ALA A 39 -11.24 11.31 -11.31
C ALA A 39 -12.25 11.81 -12.35
N ARG A 40 -12.95 12.91 -12.06
CA ARG A 40 -13.79 13.64 -13.04
C ARG A 40 -12.97 14.10 -14.24
N GLN A 41 -11.87 14.84 -14.04
CA GLN A 41 -11.00 15.30 -15.14
C GLN A 41 -10.48 14.13 -15.99
N GLN A 42 -10.14 12.99 -15.38
CA GLN A 42 -9.75 11.78 -16.09
C GLN A 42 -10.89 11.24 -16.96
N LEU A 43 -12.11 11.13 -16.42
CA LEU A 43 -13.29 10.69 -17.18
C LEU A 43 -13.63 11.67 -18.32
N LEU A 44 -13.56 12.98 -18.09
CA LEU A 44 -13.70 13.99 -19.15
C LEU A 44 -12.65 13.81 -20.25
N SER A 45 -11.38 13.50 -19.90
CA SER A 45 -10.31 13.22 -20.88
C SER A 45 -10.52 11.90 -21.66
N TRP A 46 -11.33 10.99 -21.12
CA TRP A 46 -11.79 9.76 -21.78
C TRP A 46 -13.09 9.95 -22.57
N GLY A 47 -13.59 11.19 -22.67
CA GLY A 47 -14.79 11.54 -23.43
C GLY A 47 -16.12 11.23 -22.72
N TYR A 48 -16.12 11.05 -21.40
CA TYR A 48 -17.37 11.00 -20.63
C TYR A 48 -17.94 12.41 -20.42
N THR A 49 -19.26 12.53 -20.36
CA THR A 49 -19.96 13.77 -19.98
C THR A 49 -20.19 13.83 -18.47
N ASP A 50 -20.44 15.03 -17.92
CA ASP A 50 -20.74 15.17 -16.49
C ASP A 50 -21.97 14.38 -16.03
N ASP A 51 -22.95 14.17 -16.90
CA ASP A 51 -24.12 13.32 -16.61
C ASP A 51 -23.78 11.84 -16.55
N GLN A 52 -22.89 11.37 -17.43
CA GLN A 52 -22.35 10.01 -17.35
C GLN A 52 -21.50 9.84 -16.08
N ILE A 53 -20.70 10.84 -15.72
CA ILE A 53 -19.92 10.85 -14.47
C ILE A 53 -20.87 10.83 -13.25
N ARG A 54 -21.97 11.60 -13.26
CA ARG A 54 -23.03 11.54 -12.23
C ARG A 54 -23.70 10.17 -12.17
N LEU A 55 -23.95 9.54 -13.32
CA LEU A 55 -24.53 8.19 -13.40
C LEU A 55 -23.59 7.11 -12.83
N ILE A 56 -22.28 7.23 -13.08
CA ILE A 56 -21.22 6.37 -12.53
C ILE A 56 -21.08 6.56 -11.01
N ASP A 57 -21.16 7.79 -10.52
CA ASP A 57 -21.06 8.16 -9.10
C ASP A 57 -22.25 7.66 -8.26
N ASN A 58 -23.46 7.73 -8.83
CA ASN A 58 -24.70 7.29 -8.22
C ASN A 58 -24.98 5.79 -8.37
N SER A 59 -23.99 4.97 -8.74
CA SER A 59 -24.16 3.52 -8.95
C SER A 59 -24.76 2.82 -7.72
N GLU A 60 -25.81 1.99 -7.91
CA GLU A 60 -26.50 1.25 -6.84
C GLU A 60 -25.69 0.04 -6.29
N GLY A 61 -24.42 -0.09 -6.69
CA GLY A 61 -23.59 -1.26 -6.48
C GLY A 61 -22.90 -1.34 -5.12
N PHE A 62 -22.64 -2.58 -4.68
CA PHE A 62 -21.63 -2.85 -3.64
C PHE A 62 -20.21 -2.53 -4.13
N GLU A 63 -20.02 -2.56 -5.46
CA GLU A 63 -18.79 -2.21 -6.15
C GLU A 63 -18.96 -0.79 -6.74
N LYS A 64 -18.04 0.13 -6.44
CA LYS A 64 -18.11 1.53 -6.90
C LYS A 64 -18.04 1.57 -8.43
N GLY A 65 -19.05 2.12 -9.12
CA GLY A 65 -19.13 2.12 -10.59
C GLY A 65 -17.88 2.64 -11.30
N LEU A 66 -17.22 3.64 -10.70
CA LEU A 66 -15.94 4.21 -11.15
C LEU A 66 -14.82 3.16 -11.33
N GLU A 67 -14.76 2.15 -10.47
CA GLU A 67 -13.75 1.08 -10.55
C GLU A 67 -13.94 0.20 -11.79
N VAL A 68 -15.20 -0.06 -12.17
CA VAL A 68 -15.52 -0.84 -13.36
C VAL A 68 -15.18 -0.07 -14.63
N VAL A 69 -15.49 1.22 -14.67
CA VAL A 69 -15.07 2.11 -15.76
C VAL A 69 -13.55 2.04 -15.91
N ARG A 70 -12.77 2.22 -14.84
CA ARG A 70 -11.30 2.16 -14.95
C ARG A 70 -10.75 0.79 -15.38
N ARG A 71 -11.36 -0.32 -14.96
CA ARG A 71 -10.90 -1.68 -15.34
C ARG A 71 -11.26 -2.07 -16.77
N HIS A 72 -12.43 -1.66 -17.24
CA HIS A 72 -13.01 -2.19 -18.47
C HIS A 72 -13.16 -1.16 -19.60
N HIS A 73 -12.97 0.15 -19.36
CA HIS A 73 -13.16 1.18 -20.38
C HIS A 73 -12.37 0.91 -21.67
N THR A 74 -11.06 0.68 -21.60
CA THR A 74 -10.24 0.35 -22.79
C THR A 74 -10.74 -0.91 -23.49
N GLN A 75 -10.99 -1.99 -22.72
CA GLN A 75 -11.46 -3.26 -23.27
C GLN A 75 -12.84 -3.15 -23.93
N LEU A 76 -13.74 -2.32 -23.39
CA LEU A 76 -15.08 -2.08 -23.92
C LEU A 76 -15.01 -1.12 -25.12
N GLN A 77 -14.17 -0.09 -25.11
CA GLN A 77 -13.93 0.75 -26.28
C GLN A 77 -13.34 -0.02 -27.47
N GLU A 78 -12.36 -0.91 -27.24
CA GLU A 78 -11.84 -1.84 -28.26
C GLU A 78 -12.95 -2.72 -28.87
N ARG A 79 -13.97 -3.04 -28.06
CA ARG A 79 -15.17 -3.79 -28.44
C ARG A 79 -16.32 -2.89 -28.95
N ARG A 80 -16.01 -1.62 -29.25
CA ARG A 80 -16.88 -0.57 -29.79
C ARG A 80 -18.04 -0.13 -28.87
N TYR A 81 -17.91 -0.29 -27.57
CA TYR A 81 -18.86 0.31 -26.62
C TYR A 81 -18.56 1.80 -26.42
N THR A 82 -19.62 2.61 -26.36
CA THR A 82 -19.53 4.06 -26.14
C THR A 82 -19.38 4.41 -24.65
N CYS A 83 -18.90 5.61 -24.33
CA CYS A 83 -18.82 6.08 -22.94
C CYS A 83 -20.19 6.10 -22.24
N GLN A 84 -21.28 6.36 -22.98
CA GLN A 84 -22.65 6.24 -22.50
C GLN A 84 -22.97 4.80 -22.07
N GLN A 85 -22.75 3.82 -22.96
CA GLN A 85 -22.99 2.41 -22.67
C GLN A 85 -22.16 1.90 -21.49
N ILE A 86 -20.90 2.34 -21.39
CA ILE A 86 -20.01 1.97 -20.28
C ILE A 86 -20.49 2.60 -18.96
N ALA A 87 -20.99 3.84 -18.98
CA ALA A 87 -21.57 4.50 -17.81
C ALA A 87 -22.87 3.82 -17.34
N GLU A 88 -23.73 3.41 -18.26
CA GLU A 88 -24.94 2.63 -17.93
C GLU A 88 -24.63 1.28 -17.31
N LEU A 89 -23.62 0.56 -17.82
CA LEU A 89 -23.14 -0.68 -17.22
C LEU A 89 -22.49 -0.43 -15.84
N ALA A 90 -21.78 0.69 -15.66
CA ALA A 90 -21.15 1.09 -14.40
C ALA A 90 -22.16 1.42 -13.28
N ALA A 91 -23.36 1.89 -13.64
CA ALA A 91 -24.43 2.20 -12.68
C ALA A 91 -25.11 0.95 -12.07
N LEU A 92 -24.96 -0.23 -12.69
CA LEU A 92 -25.65 -1.45 -12.28
C LEU A 92 -25.12 -2.04 -10.97
N LYS A 93 -26.02 -2.62 -10.17
CA LYS A 93 -25.73 -3.17 -8.83
C LYS A 93 -24.61 -4.21 -8.75
N TYR A 94 -24.38 -4.97 -9.83
CA TYR A 94 -23.36 -6.03 -9.93
C TYR A 94 -22.43 -5.80 -11.13
N THR A 95 -21.97 -4.55 -11.25
CA THR A 95 -21.34 -4.02 -12.47
C THR A 95 -20.03 -4.72 -12.86
N LEU A 96 -19.15 -5.11 -11.93
CA LEU A 96 -17.86 -5.72 -12.28
C LEU A 96 -18.06 -7.09 -12.94
N GLY A 97 -18.92 -7.92 -12.35
CA GLY A 97 -19.24 -9.24 -12.88
C GLY A 97 -19.95 -9.16 -14.24
N LEU A 98 -20.84 -8.19 -14.43
CA LEU A 98 -21.52 -7.98 -15.72
C LEU A 98 -20.54 -7.52 -16.80
N CYS A 99 -19.69 -6.53 -16.53
CA CYS A 99 -18.69 -6.06 -17.50
C CYS A 99 -17.66 -7.13 -17.82
N HIS A 100 -17.26 -7.95 -16.84
CA HIS A 100 -16.39 -9.10 -17.07
C HIS A 100 -17.05 -10.14 -18.00
N ALA A 101 -18.31 -10.52 -17.74
CA ALA A 101 -19.05 -11.44 -18.59
C ALA A 101 -19.22 -10.89 -20.02
N ILE A 102 -19.55 -9.60 -20.18
CA ILE A 102 -19.63 -8.93 -21.49
C ILE A 102 -18.27 -8.97 -22.21
N CYS A 103 -17.17 -8.66 -21.53
CA CYS A 103 -15.83 -8.70 -22.13
C CYS A 103 -15.40 -10.11 -22.56
N TRP A 104 -15.81 -11.14 -21.82
CA TRP A 104 -15.54 -12.56 -22.08
C TRP A 104 -16.38 -13.10 -23.24
N TYR A 105 -17.71 -12.95 -23.17
CA TYR A 105 -18.64 -13.46 -24.19
C TYR A 105 -18.82 -12.54 -25.39
N HIS A 106 -18.07 -11.44 -25.51
CA HIS A 106 -18.20 -10.45 -26.60
C HIS A 106 -18.35 -11.10 -27.99
N ARG A 107 -17.52 -12.11 -28.33
CA ARG A 107 -17.65 -12.84 -29.60
C ARG A 107 -18.97 -13.62 -29.72
N ALA A 108 -19.42 -14.31 -28.67
CA ALA A 108 -20.71 -15.01 -28.69
C ALA A 108 -21.88 -14.03 -28.81
N LEU A 109 -21.78 -12.85 -28.19
CA LEU A 109 -22.82 -11.82 -28.22
C LEU A 109 -22.91 -11.12 -29.59
N THR A 110 -21.79 -10.64 -30.13
CA THR A 110 -21.79 -9.67 -31.25
C THR A 110 -21.26 -10.23 -32.58
N SER A 111 -20.74 -11.47 -32.65
CA SER A 111 -20.41 -12.10 -33.94
C SER A 111 -21.69 -12.31 -34.77
N PRO A 112 -21.61 -12.27 -36.12
CA PRO A 112 -22.75 -12.54 -36.99
C PRO A 112 -23.42 -13.89 -36.71
N GLN A 113 -24.75 -13.94 -36.87
CA GLN A 113 -25.52 -15.19 -36.78
C GLN A 113 -25.15 -16.18 -37.89
N GLN A 114 -24.78 -15.66 -39.06
CA GLN A 114 -24.27 -16.44 -40.19
C GLN A 114 -22.92 -15.85 -40.59
N PRO A 115 -21.79 -16.37 -40.07
CA PRO A 115 -20.47 -15.97 -40.53
C PRO A 115 -20.26 -16.43 -41.98
N ALA A 116 -19.47 -15.68 -42.74
CA ALA A 116 -19.18 -16.03 -44.13
C ALA A 116 -18.53 -17.43 -44.23
N PRO A 117 -18.81 -18.20 -45.30
CA PRO A 117 -18.08 -19.43 -45.59
C PRO A 117 -16.56 -19.20 -45.50
N ASP A 118 -15.86 -20.18 -44.96
CA ASP A 118 -14.39 -20.19 -44.80
C ASP A 118 -13.76 -19.09 -43.92
N SER A 119 -14.57 -18.23 -43.28
CA SER A 119 -14.07 -17.17 -42.37
C SER A 119 -13.43 -17.68 -41.07
N GLY A 120 -13.60 -18.97 -40.73
CA GLY A 120 -13.13 -19.57 -39.48
C GLY A 120 -13.81 -19.02 -38.21
N MET A 121 -14.76 -18.09 -38.33
CA MET A 121 -15.46 -17.50 -37.20
C MET A 121 -16.60 -18.42 -36.74
N ARG A 122 -16.75 -18.60 -35.43
CA ARG A 122 -17.97 -19.19 -34.86
C ARG A 122 -19.10 -18.17 -34.94
N ALA A 123 -20.30 -18.64 -35.27
CA ALA A 123 -21.50 -17.84 -35.24
C ALA A 123 -21.78 -17.28 -33.83
N GLY A 124 -22.38 -16.09 -33.76
CA GLY A 124 -22.83 -15.46 -32.52
C GLY A 124 -24.32 -15.16 -32.54
N LEU A 125 -24.78 -14.39 -31.56
CA LEU A 125 -26.17 -13.92 -31.48
C LEU A 125 -26.46 -12.73 -32.42
N GLY A 126 -25.42 -12.09 -32.99
CA GLY A 126 -25.56 -10.95 -33.89
C GLY A 126 -26.02 -9.65 -33.22
N LEU A 127 -25.87 -9.52 -31.91
CA LEU A 127 -26.40 -8.39 -31.14
C LEU A 127 -25.53 -7.15 -31.29
N SER A 128 -26.19 -6.00 -31.34
CA SER A 128 -25.57 -4.69 -31.15
C SER A 128 -25.14 -4.46 -29.70
N GLN A 129 -24.21 -3.52 -29.49
CA GLN A 129 -23.78 -3.10 -28.15
C GLN A 129 -24.95 -2.59 -27.29
N ASP A 130 -25.93 -1.90 -27.90
CA ASP A 130 -27.13 -1.41 -27.19
C ASP A 130 -28.03 -2.55 -26.71
N GLU A 131 -28.23 -3.59 -27.53
CA GLU A 131 -28.98 -4.79 -27.12
C GLU A 131 -28.27 -5.56 -26.00
N VAL A 132 -26.93 -5.63 -26.04
CA VAL A 132 -26.13 -6.24 -24.97
C VAL A 132 -26.28 -5.46 -23.66
N VAL A 133 -26.19 -4.12 -23.70
CA VAL A 133 -26.42 -3.27 -22.52
C VAL A 133 -27.86 -3.41 -22.02
N ALA A 134 -28.85 -3.34 -22.91
CA ALA A 134 -30.25 -3.50 -22.56
C ALA A 134 -30.52 -4.83 -21.84
N LYS A 135 -29.95 -5.94 -22.34
CA LYS A 135 -30.09 -7.25 -21.72
C LYS A 135 -29.35 -7.36 -20.38
N ALA A 136 -28.20 -6.69 -20.22
CA ALA A 136 -27.51 -6.60 -18.93
C ALA A 136 -28.34 -5.82 -17.88
N ARG A 137 -29.00 -4.72 -18.28
CA ARG A 137 -29.93 -3.95 -17.43
C ARG A 137 -31.20 -4.73 -17.06
N GLU A 138 -31.69 -5.56 -17.97
CA GLU A 138 -32.85 -6.45 -17.75
C GLU A 138 -32.54 -7.53 -16.72
N LEU A 139 -31.44 -8.27 -16.92
CA LEU A 139 -31.10 -9.45 -16.10
C LEU A 139 -30.43 -9.09 -14.77
N LYS A 140 -29.81 -7.90 -14.67
CA LYS A 140 -29.24 -7.26 -13.46
C LYS A 140 -28.15 -8.03 -12.69
N ARG A 141 -27.99 -9.34 -12.91
CA ARG A 141 -27.06 -10.23 -12.22
C ARG A 141 -26.14 -10.93 -13.22
N PRO A 142 -24.83 -11.06 -12.94
CA PRO A 142 -23.88 -11.73 -13.83
C PRO A 142 -24.30 -13.17 -14.15
N SER A 143 -24.72 -13.96 -13.16
CA SER A 143 -25.12 -15.35 -13.39
C SER A 143 -26.33 -15.48 -14.33
N ALA A 144 -27.37 -14.67 -14.11
CA ALA A 144 -28.55 -14.67 -14.99
C ALA A 144 -28.19 -14.27 -16.42
N PHE A 145 -27.28 -13.31 -16.58
CA PHE A 145 -26.76 -12.90 -17.88
C PHE A 145 -25.94 -14.01 -18.56
N GLU A 146 -25.05 -14.70 -17.84
CA GLU A 146 -24.30 -15.86 -18.37
C GLU A 146 -25.20 -17.03 -18.76
N ASP A 147 -26.19 -17.37 -17.92
CA ASP A 147 -27.09 -18.48 -18.15
C ASP A 147 -27.99 -18.20 -19.35
N TRP A 148 -28.46 -16.95 -19.51
CA TRP A 148 -29.16 -16.50 -20.72
C TRP A 148 -28.29 -16.60 -21.98
N ILE A 149 -27.01 -16.17 -21.96
CA ILE A 149 -26.10 -16.32 -23.12
C ILE A 149 -25.99 -17.78 -23.54
N LYS A 150 -25.81 -18.68 -22.57
CA LYS A 150 -25.68 -20.12 -22.85
C LYS A 150 -26.95 -20.69 -23.46
N SER A 151 -28.12 -20.36 -22.91
CA SER A 151 -29.42 -20.77 -23.45
C SER A 151 -29.67 -20.24 -24.86
N ALA A 152 -29.38 -18.95 -25.11
CA ALA A 152 -29.56 -18.32 -26.41
C ALA A 152 -28.62 -18.91 -27.48
N MET A 153 -27.33 -19.09 -27.14
CA MET A 153 -26.36 -19.71 -28.04
C MET A 153 -26.69 -21.18 -28.34
N PHE A 154 -27.15 -21.94 -27.34
CA PHE A 154 -27.56 -23.33 -27.55
C PHE A 154 -28.81 -23.42 -28.43
N ALA A 155 -29.80 -22.54 -28.23
CA ALA A 155 -31.00 -22.49 -29.05
C ALA A 155 -30.73 -22.06 -30.51
N ALA A 156 -29.78 -21.13 -30.73
CA ALA A 156 -29.45 -20.64 -32.07
C ALA A 156 -28.50 -21.57 -32.85
N HIS A 157 -27.50 -22.15 -32.17
CA HIS A 157 -26.33 -22.79 -32.80
C HIS A 157 -26.01 -24.20 -32.27
N GLY A 158 -26.84 -24.76 -31.39
CA GLY A 158 -26.67 -26.11 -30.86
C GLY A 158 -25.49 -26.30 -29.88
N TYR A 159 -24.81 -25.22 -29.45
CA TYR A 159 -23.72 -25.29 -28.49
C TYR A 159 -23.80 -24.19 -27.43
N ALA A 160 -23.37 -24.50 -26.20
CA ALA A 160 -23.18 -23.51 -25.14
C ALA A 160 -21.71 -23.05 -25.12
N PRO A 161 -21.40 -21.75 -25.07
CA PRO A 161 -20.04 -21.26 -24.88
C PRO A 161 -19.53 -21.58 -23.46
N ASP A 162 -18.22 -21.78 -23.34
CA ASP A 162 -17.56 -22.14 -22.09
C ASP A 162 -17.84 -21.13 -20.97
N SER A 163 -18.12 -21.63 -19.77
CA SER A 163 -18.37 -20.76 -18.62
C SER A 163 -17.11 -19.98 -18.25
N THR A 164 -17.29 -18.76 -17.75
CA THR A 164 -16.28 -17.95 -17.02
C THR A 164 -15.69 -18.63 -15.76
N LYS A 165 -16.32 -19.71 -15.27
CA LYS A 165 -16.08 -20.28 -13.94
C LYS A 165 -14.74 -21.03 -13.74
N PRO A 166 -14.07 -21.62 -14.74
CA PRO A 166 -12.80 -22.31 -14.55
C PRO A 166 -11.59 -21.51 -15.07
N SER A 167 -11.35 -20.29 -14.56
CA SER A 167 -9.98 -19.76 -14.39
C SER A 167 -9.94 -18.43 -13.61
N ILE A 168 -9.86 -18.50 -12.27
CA ILE A 168 -9.24 -17.41 -11.49
C ILE A 168 -7.70 -17.59 -11.56
N ARG A 169 -7.18 -17.50 -12.78
CA ARG A 169 -5.81 -17.09 -13.05
C ARG A 169 -5.91 -16.02 -14.13
N LEU A 170 -6.08 -14.76 -13.70
CA LEU A 170 -5.85 -13.62 -14.57
C LEU A 170 -4.41 -13.76 -15.11
N GLY A 171 -4.32 -14.14 -16.38
CA GLY A 171 -3.06 -14.12 -17.10
C GLY A 171 -2.49 -12.71 -17.09
N LYS A 172 -1.16 -12.61 -17.21
CA LYS A 172 -0.44 -11.34 -17.31
C LYS A 172 -0.84 -10.60 -18.60
N ALA A 173 -1.97 -9.91 -18.59
CA ALA A 173 -2.20 -8.80 -19.50
C ALA A 173 -1.11 -7.76 -19.24
N GLN A 174 -0.53 -7.21 -20.31
CA GLN A 174 0.59 -6.28 -20.22
C GLN A 174 0.20 -5.07 -19.37
N SER A 175 1.06 -4.71 -18.43
CA SER A 175 0.68 -3.94 -17.26
C SER A 175 0.53 -2.45 -17.53
N LEU A 176 -0.71 -1.99 -17.71
CA LEU A 176 -1.16 -0.82 -16.96
C LEU A 176 -1.04 -1.16 -15.45
N PRO A 177 -0.64 -0.22 -14.58
CA PRO A 177 -0.27 -0.54 -13.20
C PRO A 177 -1.44 -1.29 -12.53
N PRO A 178 -1.21 -2.50 -12.00
CA PRO A 178 -2.29 -3.33 -11.51
C PRO A 178 -3.01 -2.60 -10.39
N ALA A 179 -4.30 -2.92 -10.25
CA ALA A 179 -5.07 -2.49 -9.11
C ALA A 179 -4.25 -2.69 -7.82
N PRO A 180 -4.14 -1.64 -7.00
CA PRO A 180 -5.35 -0.91 -6.71
C PRO A 180 -5.28 0.62 -6.57
N TRP A 181 -6.39 1.24 -6.96
CA TRP A 181 -6.64 2.67 -6.89
C TRP A 181 -7.51 3.03 -5.67
N SER A 182 -7.26 4.21 -5.10
CA SER A 182 -8.17 4.91 -4.18
C SER A 182 -8.01 6.43 -4.39
N PRO A 183 -8.98 7.26 -3.98
CA PRO A 183 -8.82 8.72 -3.94
C PRO A 183 -7.53 9.15 -3.23
N ALA A 184 -7.24 8.54 -2.07
CA ALA A 184 -6.05 8.84 -1.30
C ALA A 184 -4.73 8.50 -2.02
N LEU A 185 -4.69 7.47 -2.88
CA LEU A 185 -3.50 7.19 -3.71
C LEU A 185 -3.18 8.34 -4.67
N ASP A 186 -4.21 8.93 -5.30
CA ASP A 186 -4.02 10.04 -6.23
C ASP A 186 -3.59 11.33 -5.52
N GLU A 187 -4.07 11.56 -4.29
CA GLU A 187 -3.63 12.67 -3.45
C GLU A 187 -2.19 12.47 -2.94
N LEU A 188 -1.81 11.27 -2.50
CA LEU A 188 -0.42 10.95 -2.16
C LEU A 188 0.53 11.19 -3.34
N ARG A 189 0.13 10.86 -4.57
CA ARG A 189 0.91 11.21 -5.78
C ARG A 189 1.07 12.72 -5.95
N VAL A 190 0.01 13.51 -5.77
CA VAL A 190 0.05 14.99 -5.86
C VAL A 190 0.95 15.57 -4.77
N LEU A 191 0.95 15.00 -3.57
CA LEU A 191 1.84 15.37 -2.47
C LEU A 191 3.31 14.97 -2.71
N GLY A 192 3.61 14.23 -3.78
CA GLY A 192 4.97 13.82 -4.15
C GLY A 192 5.45 12.53 -3.49
N TYR A 193 4.55 11.59 -3.15
CA TYR A 193 4.95 10.25 -2.72
C TYR A 193 5.42 9.40 -3.91
N PRO A 194 6.51 8.62 -3.76
CA PRO A 194 7.13 7.87 -4.86
C PRO A 194 6.27 6.69 -5.33
N ASP A 195 5.95 6.65 -6.63
CA ASP A 195 5.11 5.61 -7.24
C ASP A 195 5.63 4.18 -7.02
N GLU A 196 6.95 3.96 -7.03
CA GLU A 196 7.55 2.64 -6.74
C GLU A 196 7.07 2.08 -5.39
N ILE A 197 7.06 2.94 -4.35
CA ILE A 197 6.70 2.54 -3.00
C ILE A 197 5.19 2.48 -2.83
N LEU A 198 4.44 3.40 -3.45
CA LEU A 198 2.98 3.36 -3.48
C LEU A 198 2.47 2.08 -4.14
N ASN A 199 3.05 1.68 -5.28
CA ASN A 199 2.72 0.42 -5.96
C ASN A 199 3.03 -0.80 -5.07
N LYS A 200 4.17 -0.80 -4.37
CA LYS A 200 4.50 -1.84 -3.38
C LYS A 200 3.46 -1.93 -2.25
N ILE A 201 2.98 -0.80 -1.72
CA ILE A 201 1.91 -0.76 -0.70
C ILE A 201 0.58 -1.24 -1.31
N GLY A 202 0.29 -0.88 -2.56
CA GLY A 202 -0.90 -1.31 -3.30
C GLY A 202 -1.06 -2.82 -3.40
N THR A 203 0.04 -3.60 -3.48
CA THR A 203 -0.05 -5.07 -3.56
C THR A 203 -0.60 -5.76 -2.28
N ARG A 204 -0.83 -5.03 -1.20
CA ARG A 204 -1.36 -5.53 0.09
C ARG A 204 -2.89 -5.59 0.07
N ARG A 205 -3.52 -6.50 0.82
CA ARG A 205 -5.00 -6.59 0.87
C ARG A 205 -5.69 -5.34 1.45
N SER A 206 -5.08 -4.65 2.40
CA SER A 206 -5.63 -3.47 3.12
C SER A 206 -5.05 -2.15 2.58
N TYR A 207 -4.90 -2.04 1.26
CA TYR A 207 -4.25 -0.88 0.63
C TYR A 207 -5.10 0.41 0.70
N GLN A 208 -6.44 0.32 0.74
CA GLN A 208 -7.32 1.51 0.79
C GLN A 208 -7.09 2.24 2.09
N ASP A 209 -7.31 1.52 3.19
CA ASP A 209 -6.99 1.92 4.54
C ASP A 209 -5.56 2.46 4.59
N ALA A 210 -4.58 1.73 4.05
CA ALA A 210 -3.17 2.15 4.04
C ALA A 210 -2.94 3.52 3.40
N PHE A 211 -3.53 3.81 2.23
CA PHE A 211 -3.37 5.10 1.56
C PHE A 211 -4.13 6.23 2.27
N GLU A 212 -5.36 5.99 2.72
CA GLU A 212 -6.14 6.96 3.50
C GLU A 212 -5.44 7.30 4.83
N THR A 213 -4.87 6.28 5.47
CA THR A 213 -4.07 6.34 6.70
C THR A 213 -2.76 7.10 6.46
N MET A 214 -2.06 6.91 5.34
CA MET A 214 -0.89 7.72 4.98
C MET A 214 -1.24 9.19 4.68
N LEU A 215 -2.37 9.45 4.03
CA LEU A 215 -2.83 10.79 3.67
C LEU A 215 -3.24 11.58 4.92
N LEU A 216 -4.03 10.96 5.80
CA LEU A 216 -4.50 11.54 7.06
C LEU A 216 -3.36 12.09 7.92
N TYR A 217 -2.23 11.36 7.98
CA TYR A 217 -1.07 11.70 8.81
C TYR A 217 0.08 12.35 8.03
N HIS A 218 -0.14 12.75 6.76
CA HIS A 218 0.84 13.51 5.99
C HIS A 218 1.20 14.86 6.65
N PRO A 219 0.25 15.67 7.18
CA PRO A 219 0.56 16.95 7.80
C PRO A 219 1.54 16.83 8.98
N GLU A 220 1.39 15.79 9.81
CA GLU A 220 2.23 15.53 10.98
C GLU A 220 3.65 15.13 10.57
N PHE A 221 3.79 14.24 9.57
CA PHE A 221 5.11 13.90 9.03
C PHE A 221 5.82 15.13 8.44
N LYS A 222 5.07 15.99 7.73
CA LYS A 222 5.57 17.24 7.17
C LYS A 222 5.98 18.23 8.26
N ALA A 223 5.18 18.37 9.33
CA ALA A 223 5.47 19.25 10.47
C ALA A 223 6.75 18.84 11.22
N LEU A 224 7.01 17.53 11.34
CA LEU A 224 8.26 17.00 11.90
C LEU A 224 9.45 17.05 10.92
N GLY A 225 9.24 17.54 9.70
CA GLY A 225 10.28 17.70 8.67
C GLY A 225 10.69 16.40 7.96
N TYR A 226 9.84 15.38 7.93
CA TYR A 226 10.06 14.19 7.10
C TYR A 226 9.64 14.44 5.65
N THR A 227 10.41 13.90 4.71
CA THR A 227 10.04 13.87 3.29
C THR A 227 8.98 12.80 3.01
N THR A 228 8.26 12.95 1.90
CA THR A 228 7.34 11.92 1.40
C THR A 228 8.04 10.58 1.15
N GLN A 229 9.29 10.62 0.64
CA GLN A 229 10.16 9.45 0.50
C GLN A 229 10.36 8.73 1.83
N GLN A 230 10.65 9.46 2.92
CA GLN A 230 10.84 8.89 4.26
C GLN A 230 9.53 8.29 4.79
N ALA A 231 8.43 9.03 4.72
CA ALA A 231 7.11 8.55 5.16
C ALA A 231 6.66 7.28 4.40
N ALA A 232 6.80 7.27 3.06
CA ALA A 232 6.56 6.08 2.24
C ALA A 232 7.47 4.90 2.62
N THR A 233 8.76 5.15 2.84
CA THR A 233 9.72 4.09 3.21
C THR A 233 9.28 3.38 4.49
N MET A 234 8.96 4.15 5.55
CA MET A 234 8.46 3.61 6.82
C MET A 234 7.15 2.81 6.63
N ALA A 235 6.19 3.37 5.90
CA ALA A 235 4.89 2.72 5.64
C ALA A 235 5.05 1.39 4.87
N SER A 236 5.99 1.32 3.92
CA SER A 236 6.22 0.14 3.09
C SER A 236 7.02 -0.98 3.77
N GLY A 237 7.72 -0.68 4.87
CA GLY A 237 8.51 -1.63 5.64
C GLY A 237 7.67 -2.41 6.66
N ASN A 238 6.72 -1.74 7.30
CA ASN A 238 5.86 -2.33 8.33
C ASN A 238 4.66 -3.08 7.75
N THR A 239 4.07 -3.98 8.56
CA THR A 239 2.92 -4.80 8.16
C THR A 239 1.65 -3.96 8.02
N ARG A 240 1.38 -3.07 8.99
CA ARG A 240 0.32 -2.07 8.91
C ARG A 240 0.95 -0.69 8.75
N VAL A 241 0.27 0.22 8.06
CA VAL A 241 0.76 1.62 7.95
C VAL A 241 0.73 2.28 9.32
N THR A 242 -0.28 2.02 10.15
CA THR A 242 -0.41 2.55 11.52
C THR A 242 0.81 2.29 12.41
N ASP A 243 1.60 1.27 12.10
CA ASP A 243 2.79 0.90 12.86
C ASP A 243 3.88 2.01 12.82
N ILE A 244 3.79 3.01 11.92
CA ILE A 244 4.76 4.12 11.80
C ILE A 244 4.49 5.29 12.76
N TYR A 245 3.30 5.40 13.35
CA TYR A 245 2.90 6.51 14.24
C TYR A 245 3.65 6.62 15.57
N PRO A 246 4.27 5.56 16.13
CA PRO A 246 5.24 5.68 17.21
C PRO A 246 6.40 6.64 16.92
N VAL A 247 6.67 6.99 15.65
CA VAL A 247 7.59 8.08 15.27
C VAL A 247 7.13 9.41 15.87
N PHE A 248 5.86 9.78 15.81
CA PHE A 248 5.37 11.05 16.34
C PHE A 248 5.63 11.19 17.85
N GLN A 249 5.42 10.11 18.59
CA GLN A 249 5.63 10.05 20.04
C GLN A 249 7.11 10.11 20.47
N ARG A 250 8.03 9.76 19.56
CA ARG A 250 9.46 9.52 19.88
C ARG A 250 10.42 10.38 19.09
N HIS A 251 9.93 11.15 18.10
CA HIS A 251 10.74 11.99 17.23
C HIS A 251 11.65 12.89 18.04
N GLN A 252 11.09 13.75 18.90
CA GLN A 252 11.87 14.72 19.65
C GLN A 252 12.92 14.04 20.54
N ALA A 253 12.51 13.03 21.34
CA ALA A 253 13.45 12.30 22.19
C ALA A 253 14.59 11.61 21.41
N LEU A 254 14.36 11.18 20.17
CA LEU A 254 15.43 10.63 19.31
C LEU A 254 16.31 11.72 18.69
N ILE A 255 15.75 12.88 18.33
CA ILE A 255 16.51 14.07 17.94
C ILE A 255 17.38 14.57 19.10
N ASP A 256 16.88 14.54 20.34
CA ASP A 256 17.61 14.97 21.56
C ASP A 256 18.78 14.02 21.89
N LEU A 257 18.63 12.72 21.59
CA LEU A 257 19.71 11.72 21.58
C LEU A 257 20.63 11.84 20.33
N GLY A 258 20.36 12.83 19.46
CA GLY A 258 21.15 13.17 18.29
C GLY A 258 20.98 12.24 17.08
N TYR A 259 19.96 11.37 17.04
CA TYR A 259 19.64 10.62 15.82
C TYR A 259 19.06 11.54 14.75
N GLU A 260 19.48 11.38 13.50
CA GLU A 260 18.96 12.18 12.40
C GLU A 260 17.66 11.61 11.81
N ARG A 261 16.88 12.44 11.10
CA ARG A 261 15.63 12.00 10.43
C ARG A 261 15.82 10.78 9.49
N PRO A 262 16.91 10.67 8.68
CA PRO A 262 17.17 9.47 7.87
C PRO A 262 17.44 8.23 8.72
N GLU A 263 18.08 8.38 9.89
CA GLU A 263 18.31 7.28 10.84
C GLU A 263 17.00 6.83 11.46
N ILE A 264 16.17 7.75 11.96
CA ILE A 264 14.84 7.46 12.51
C ILE A 264 13.95 6.77 11.45
N THR A 265 14.03 7.19 10.18
CA THR A 265 13.34 6.53 9.06
C THR A 265 13.76 5.06 8.92
N ARG A 266 15.06 4.77 8.99
CA ARG A 266 15.58 3.39 8.93
C ARG A 266 15.12 2.57 10.14
N LEU A 267 15.23 3.12 11.34
CA LEU A 267 14.75 2.48 12.59
C LEU A 267 13.25 2.16 12.52
N ALA A 268 12.45 3.06 11.97
CA ALA A 268 11.01 2.91 11.82
C ALA A 268 10.58 2.02 10.63
N THR A 269 11.50 1.41 9.90
CA THR A 269 11.17 0.54 8.75
C THR A 269 10.74 -0.87 9.18
N PHE A 270 11.11 -1.33 10.39
CA PHE A 270 10.74 -2.66 10.89
C PHE A 270 10.31 -2.61 12.37
N ASP A 271 9.04 -2.90 12.65
CA ASP A 271 8.47 -2.89 14.01
C ASP A 271 8.77 -1.56 14.71
N ALA A 272 8.34 -0.44 14.11
CA ALA A 272 8.75 0.88 14.56
C ALA A 272 8.36 1.15 16.03
N LEU A 273 7.22 0.62 16.49
CA LEU A 273 6.80 0.71 17.89
C LEU A 273 7.88 0.19 18.83
N ARG A 274 8.33 -1.05 18.63
CA ARG A 274 9.32 -1.70 19.50
C ARG A 274 10.72 -1.17 19.23
N THR A 275 11.11 -1.05 17.96
CA THR A 275 12.45 -0.62 17.56
C THR A 275 12.77 0.80 18.07
N LEU A 276 11.86 1.77 17.88
CA LEU A 276 12.08 3.14 18.36
C LEU A 276 12.05 3.21 19.90
N ALA A 277 11.15 2.48 20.56
CA ALA A 277 11.11 2.44 22.03
C ALA A 277 12.38 1.81 22.63
N SER A 278 12.86 0.70 22.08
CA SER A 278 14.07 0.04 22.54
C SER A 278 15.32 0.88 22.26
N VAL A 279 15.43 1.55 21.09
CA VAL A 279 16.55 2.47 20.83
C VAL A 279 16.53 3.68 21.76
N GLN A 280 15.37 4.32 21.95
CA GLN A 280 15.22 5.48 22.86
C GLN A 280 15.57 5.11 24.30
N THR A 281 14.98 4.03 24.83
CA THR A 281 15.12 3.67 26.26
C THR A 281 16.44 3.00 26.60
N LYS A 282 17.13 2.41 25.61
CA LYS A 282 18.42 1.71 25.80
C LYS A 282 19.62 2.48 25.26
N HIS A 283 19.45 3.69 24.73
CA HIS A 283 20.55 4.49 24.20
C HIS A 283 21.76 4.60 25.17
N PRO A 284 21.59 4.87 26.49
CA PRO A 284 22.73 4.93 27.40
C PRO A 284 23.48 3.60 27.51
N ASP A 285 22.77 2.47 27.63
CA ASP A 285 23.35 1.13 27.76
C ASP A 285 24.17 0.72 26.51
N LEU A 286 23.87 1.32 25.36
CA LEU A 286 24.46 1.01 24.06
C LEU A 286 25.58 1.99 23.68
N CYS A 287 25.33 3.28 23.84
CA CYS A 287 26.16 4.34 23.24
C CYS A 287 27.13 5.01 24.23
N ASN A 288 26.82 5.00 25.53
CA ASN A 288 27.74 5.56 26.52
C ASN A 288 29.07 4.79 26.48
N PRO A 289 30.22 5.45 26.76
CA PRO A 289 31.52 4.78 26.72
C PRO A 289 31.58 3.63 27.74
N PRO A 290 32.36 2.56 27.45
CA PRO A 290 32.58 1.43 28.35
C PRO A 290 33.56 1.81 29.47
N THR A 291 33.19 2.77 30.31
CA THR A 291 33.96 3.11 31.50
C THR A 291 33.74 2.07 32.60
N ASN A 292 34.70 1.98 33.52
CA ASN A 292 34.61 1.16 34.73
C ASN A 292 34.60 2.03 35.99
N ASP A 293 34.19 3.29 35.89
CA ASP A 293 34.01 4.16 37.05
C ASP A 293 32.54 4.13 37.51
N PRO A 294 32.22 3.41 38.61
CA PRO A 294 30.87 3.31 39.13
C PRO A 294 30.41 4.58 39.87
N LYS A 295 31.24 5.62 39.99
CA LYS A 295 30.96 6.84 40.77
C LYS A 295 30.47 8.02 39.92
N GLY A 296 30.34 7.86 38.61
CA GLY A 296 29.73 8.88 37.76
C GLY A 296 28.24 9.11 38.06
N PRO A 297 27.68 10.30 37.76
CA PRO A 297 26.23 10.52 37.78
C PRO A 297 25.49 9.53 36.84
N PRO A 298 24.17 9.32 37.00
CA PRO A 298 23.43 8.32 36.22
C PRO A 298 23.47 8.54 34.70
N GLU A 299 23.68 9.77 34.23
CA GLU A 299 23.93 10.10 32.82
C GLU A 299 25.28 9.56 32.29
N ASN A 300 26.24 9.31 33.18
CA ASN A 300 27.52 8.63 32.91
C ASN A 300 27.46 7.11 33.16
N ARG A 301 26.27 6.48 33.20
CA ARG A 301 26.16 5.01 33.28
C ARG A 301 26.96 4.39 32.12
N PRO A 302 27.92 3.47 32.38
CA PRO A 302 28.77 2.93 31.32
C PRO A 302 28.00 1.99 30.37
N GLY A 303 28.12 2.28 29.07
CA GLY A 303 27.48 1.55 27.98
C GLY A 303 28.47 0.78 27.12
N LEU A 304 27.99 0.21 26.02
CA LEU A 304 28.81 -0.61 25.12
C LEU A 304 29.73 0.17 24.16
N GLY A 305 29.68 1.50 24.17
CA GLY A 305 30.48 2.35 23.27
C GLY A 305 30.14 2.18 21.78
N LEU A 306 28.92 1.73 21.45
CA LEU A 306 28.45 1.64 20.07
C LEU A 306 28.16 3.04 19.52
N SER A 307 28.49 3.30 18.25
CA SER A 307 28.07 4.54 17.61
C SER A 307 26.56 4.52 17.32
N ARG A 308 25.95 5.70 17.13
CA ARG A 308 24.55 5.78 16.64
C ARG A 308 24.37 5.03 15.32
N ALA A 309 25.36 5.11 14.42
CA ALA A 309 25.37 4.39 13.16
C ALA A 309 25.35 2.87 13.35
N ASP A 310 26.07 2.34 14.35
CA ASP A 310 26.04 0.91 14.71
C ASP A 310 24.67 0.50 15.25
N VAL A 311 24.09 1.30 16.16
CA VAL A 311 22.74 1.05 16.70
C VAL A 311 21.70 1.04 15.58
N VAL A 312 21.77 1.99 14.65
CA VAL A 312 20.88 2.04 13.46
C VAL A 312 21.12 0.84 12.55
N LEU A 313 22.37 0.45 12.31
CA LEU A 313 22.72 -0.70 11.46
C LEU A 313 22.20 -2.03 12.03
N ILE A 314 22.24 -2.20 13.36
CA ILE A 314 21.72 -3.37 14.08
C ILE A 314 20.19 -3.36 14.10
N ALA A 315 19.58 -2.23 14.48
CA ALA A 315 18.15 -2.14 14.77
C ALA A 315 17.27 -2.08 13.52
N ALA A 316 17.73 -1.44 12.43
CA ALA A 316 16.97 -1.26 11.18
C ALA A 316 16.89 -2.54 10.32
N ARG A 317 16.59 -3.69 10.93
CA ARG A 317 16.51 -5.02 10.32
C ARG A 317 15.40 -5.84 10.98
N ARG A 318 14.86 -6.84 10.29
CA ARG A 318 13.93 -7.80 10.91
C ARG A 318 14.59 -8.48 12.11
N GLY A 319 13.99 -8.35 13.30
CA GLY A 319 14.53 -8.85 14.56
C GLY A 319 15.65 -7.99 15.17
N GLY A 320 15.99 -6.84 14.57
CA GLY A 320 17.01 -5.92 15.07
C GLY A 320 16.70 -5.38 16.47
N CYS A 321 15.42 -5.10 16.77
CA CYS A 321 14.94 -4.75 18.10
C CYS A 321 15.32 -5.79 19.18
N LEU A 322 15.26 -7.09 18.86
CA LEU A 322 15.66 -8.17 19.79
C LEU A 322 17.17 -8.20 20.04
N SER A 323 17.98 -7.87 19.01
CA SER A 323 19.44 -7.75 19.17
C SER A 323 19.80 -6.53 20.02
N ILE A 324 19.14 -5.38 19.82
CA ILE A 324 19.26 -4.18 20.67
C ILE A 324 18.88 -4.48 22.12
N GLU A 325 17.74 -5.12 22.35
CA GLU A 325 17.28 -5.51 23.68
C GLU A 325 18.27 -6.45 24.38
N CYS A 326 18.83 -7.44 23.66
CA CYS A 326 19.82 -8.33 24.26
C CYS A 326 21.19 -7.68 24.48
N LEU A 327 21.64 -6.77 23.61
CA LEU A 327 22.86 -5.98 23.87
C LEU A 327 22.70 -5.15 25.15
N ALA A 328 21.57 -4.45 25.31
CA ALA A 328 21.30 -3.66 26.51
C ALA A 328 21.16 -4.53 27.77
N TYR A 329 20.42 -5.65 27.68
CA TYR A 329 20.22 -6.59 28.79
C TYR A 329 21.53 -7.23 29.27
N TYR A 330 22.42 -7.60 28.35
CA TYR A 330 23.72 -8.20 28.68
C TYR A 330 24.86 -7.17 28.75
N SER A 331 24.57 -5.87 28.70
CA SER A 331 25.56 -4.79 28.57
C SER A 331 26.70 -4.89 29.58
N GLU A 332 26.39 -5.10 30.85
CA GLU A 332 27.38 -5.28 31.93
C GLU A 332 28.30 -6.49 31.72
N ALA A 333 27.74 -7.64 31.37
CA ALA A 333 28.51 -8.86 31.14
C ALA A 333 29.40 -8.77 29.89
N LEU A 334 28.92 -8.10 28.84
CA LEU A 334 29.69 -7.83 27.61
C LEU A 334 30.85 -6.84 27.87
N ARG A 335 30.65 -5.82 28.72
CA ARG A 335 31.71 -4.92 29.20
C ARG A 335 32.73 -5.65 30.08
N ALA A 336 32.26 -6.50 31.00
CA ALA A 336 33.12 -7.31 31.86
C ALA A 336 34.00 -8.28 31.06
N ALA A 337 33.45 -8.90 30.00
CA ALA A 337 34.18 -9.71 29.03
C ALA A 337 35.08 -8.89 28.07
N ARG A 338 35.05 -7.54 28.16
CA ARG A 338 35.81 -6.59 27.33
C ARG A 338 35.63 -6.80 25.82
N ILE A 339 34.42 -7.17 25.40
CA ILE A 339 34.12 -7.42 23.99
C ILE A 339 34.05 -6.08 23.24
N PRO A 340 34.90 -5.83 22.22
CA PRO A 340 34.99 -4.53 21.60
C PRO A 340 33.83 -4.26 20.63
N PRO A 341 33.44 -2.99 20.39
CA PRO A 341 32.21 -2.62 19.68
C PRO A 341 32.03 -3.28 18.32
N GLU A 342 33.08 -3.37 17.50
CA GLU A 342 33.04 -3.99 16.17
C GLU A 342 32.76 -5.50 16.22
N THR A 343 33.07 -6.16 17.34
CA THR A 343 32.68 -7.56 17.60
C THR A 343 31.20 -7.65 17.94
N LEU A 344 30.70 -6.75 18.79
CA LEU A 344 29.28 -6.69 19.17
C LEU A 344 28.39 -6.45 17.94
N VAL A 345 28.81 -5.55 17.04
CA VAL A 345 28.13 -5.30 15.75
C VAL A 345 28.10 -6.55 14.89
N LYS A 346 29.24 -7.24 14.67
CA LYS A 346 29.26 -8.49 13.89
C LYS A 346 28.39 -9.58 14.52
N LEU A 347 28.40 -9.73 15.85
CA LEU A 347 27.55 -10.70 16.56
C LEU A 347 26.07 -10.38 16.37
N ALA A 348 25.68 -9.11 16.51
CA ALA A 348 24.29 -8.65 16.42
C ALA A 348 23.72 -8.70 14.98
N LEU A 349 24.54 -8.47 13.96
CA LEU A 349 24.17 -8.54 12.54
C LEU A 349 24.13 -9.98 11.98
N SER A 350 24.75 -10.94 12.68
CA SER A 350 24.82 -12.34 12.26
C SER A 350 23.47 -13.06 12.46
N PRO A 351 23.19 -14.15 11.71
CA PRO A 351 22.01 -14.98 11.95
C PRO A 351 21.95 -15.50 13.40
N ASN A 352 20.78 -15.40 14.02
CA ASN A 352 20.59 -15.66 15.46
C ASN A 352 21.39 -14.72 16.38
N GLY A 353 21.61 -13.46 15.95
CA GLY A 353 22.40 -12.47 16.71
C GLY A 353 22.04 -12.37 18.19
N LYS A 354 20.75 -12.41 18.53
CA LYS A 354 20.25 -12.48 19.91
C LYS A 354 20.91 -13.59 20.76
N GLU A 355 21.00 -14.81 20.21
CA GLU A 355 21.63 -15.95 20.90
C GLU A 355 23.15 -15.84 20.89
N ARG A 356 23.75 -15.31 19.81
CA ARG A 356 25.19 -15.03 19.71
C ARG A 356 25.64 -14.03 20.78
N ILE A 357 24.89 -12.96 21.00
CA ILE A 357 25.10 -11.97 22.07
C ILE A 357 25.01 -12.64 23.45
N ARG A 358 23.98 -13.48 23.67
CA ARG A 358 23.79 -14.23 24.94
C ARG A 358 24.94 -15.20 25.23
N ILE A 359 25.53 -15.83 24.20
CA ILE A 359 26.72 -16.68 24.35
C ILE A 359 27.95 -15.83 24.63
N ALA A 360 28.16 -14.75 23.86
CA ALA A 360 29.28 -13.83 24.02
C ALA A 360 29.35 -13.24 25.44
N ALA A 361 28.20 -12.90 26.04
CA ALA A 361 28.05 -12.43 27.41
C ALA A 361 28.47 -13.44 28.51
N ARG A 362 28.84 -14.68 28.14
CA ARG A 362 29.30 -15.74 29.06
C ARG A 362 30.76 -16.12 28.83
N LEU A 363 31.43 -15.49 27.87
CA LEU A 363 32.84 -15.77 27.58
C LEU A 363 33.75 -15.13 28.63
N GLN A 364 34.94 -15.70 28.77
CA GLN A 364 35.97 -15.13 29.63
C GLN A 364 36.56 -13.85 28.99
N PRO A 365 36.96 -12.86 29.80
CA PRO A 365 37.59 -11.64 29.30
C PRO A 365 38.96 -11.91 28.66
N GLY A 366 39.36 -11.03 27.74
CA GLY A 366 40.71 -11.03 27.14
C GLY A 366 40.86 -11.87 25.88
N LEU A 367 39.79 -12.50 25.39
CA LEU A 367 39.77 -13.17 24.08
C LEU A 367 39.86 -12.14 22.94
N SER A 368 40.59 -12.49 21.88
CA SER A 368 40.63 -11.68 20.65
C SER A 368 39.32 -11.74 19.86
N HIS A 369 39.12 -10.78 18.95
CA HIS A 369 37.98 -10.72 18.04
C HIS A 369 37.66 -12.07 17.37
N SER A 370 38.69 -12.71 16.79
CA SER A 370 38.55 -13.98 16.06
C SER A 370 38.21 -15.14 17.00
N GLU A 371 38.76 -15.15 18.22
CA GLU A 371 38.47 -16.19 19.22
C GLU A 371 37.05 -16.07 19.76
N ILE A 372 36.56 -14.85 20.02
CA ILE A 372 35.17 -14.61 20.43
C ILE A 372 34.21 -15.16 19.37
N LEU A 373 34.39 -14.79 18.09
CA LEU A 373 33.53 -15.28 17.01
C LEU A 373 33.59 -16.81 16.88
N ARG A 374 34.79 -17.41 16.96
CA ARG A 374 34.98 -18.87 16.89
C ARG A 374 34.30 -19.61 18.05
N GLN A 375 34.45 -19.12 19.28
CA GLN A 375 33.84 -19.75 20.47
C GLN A 375 32.31 -19.61 20.45
N VAL A 376 31.79 -18.46 20.02
CA VAL A 376 30.33 -18.27 19.85
C VAL A 376 29.76 -19.26 18.84
N GLU A 377 30.40 -19.43 17.68
CA GLU A 377 29.93 -20.39 16.67
C GLU A 377 29.99 -21.83 17.19
N GLN A 378 31.08 -22.21 17.85
CA GLN A 378 31.25 -23.55 18.42
C GLN A 378 30.17 -23.89 19.45
N GLN A 379 29.85 -22.96 20.37
CA GLN A 379 28.77 -23.17 21.34
C GLN A 379 27.38 -23.14 20.72
N LEU A 380 27.16 -22.31 19.68
CA LEU A 380 25.89 -22.28 18.95
C LEU A 380 25.60 -23.63 18.26
N GLU A 381 26.62 -24.24 17.66
CA GLU A 381 26.48 -25.53 16.98
C GLU A 381 26.34 -26.68 17.98
N GLN A 382 27.09 -26.68 19.09
CA GLN A 382 26.87 -27.62 20.19
C GLN A 382 25.42 -27.57 20.73
N ALA A 383 24.86 -26.37 20.89
CA ALA A 383 23.48 -26.18 21.33
C ALA A 383 22.43 -26.63 20.29
N ARG A 384 22.76 -26.67 18.99
CA ARG A 384 21.92 -27.24 17.93
C ARG A 384 21.98 -28.77 17.96
N SER A 385 23.18 -29.35 17.97
CA SER A 385 23.38 -30.81 18.04
C SER A 385 22.73 -31.41 19.28
N ALA A 386 22.81 -30.74 20.44
CA ALA A 386 22.16 -31.16 21.67
C ALA A 386 20.62 -31.12 21.63
N ARG A 387 20.02 -30.39 20.68
CA ARG A 387 18.55 -30.33 20.47
C ARG A 387 18.05 -31.31 19.40
N ALA A 388 18.94 -31.99 18.68
CA ALA A 388 18.59 -32.90 17.58
C ALA A 388 18.00 -34.29 17.98
N PRO A 389 18.32 -34.92 19.13
CA PRO A 389 17.88 -36.29 19.40
C PRO A 389 16.50 -36.36 20.08
N ALA A 390 15.41 -36.20 19.31
CA ALA A 390 14.05 -36.45 19.80
C ALA A 390 12.99 -36.87 18.75
N GLN A 391 13.33 -36.97 17.45
CA GLN A 391 12.35 -37.21 16.37
C GLN A 391 12.58 -38.48 15.53
N SER A 392 13.38 -39.45 16.01
CA SER A 392 13.72 -40.65 15.23
C SER A 392 13.61 -41.98 16.02
N THR A 393 12.57 -42.13 16.84
CA THR A 393 12.21 -43.41 17.49
C THR A 393 10.68 -43.59 17.59
N SER A 394 9.99 -43.73 16.46
CA SER A 394 8.59 -44.21 16.39
C SER A 394 8.21 -44.74 15.00
N GLN A 395 8.95 -45.72 14.47
CA GLN A 395 8.43 -46.69 13.49
C GLN A 395 9.10 -48.06 13.67
N GLN A 396 8.64 -48.81 14.66
CA GLN A 396 8.67 -50.27 14.66
C GLN A 396 7.27 -50.75 15.07
N HIS A 397 6.41 -50.99 14.08
CA HIS A 397 5.20 -51.79 14.28
C HIS A 397 5.62 -53.27 14.17
N PRO A 398 5.41 -54.10 15.20
CA PRO A 398 5.48 -55.54 15.04
C PRO A 398 4.23 -56.02 14.29
N SER A 399 4.44 -56.80 13.23
CA SER A 399 3.37 -57.45 12.50
C SER A 399 2.82 -58.64 13.28
N HIS A 400 1.51 -58.66 13.53
CA HIS A 400 0.73 -59.84 13.88
C HIS A 400 -0.65 -59.72 13.23
#